data_AF-A0A7V7QNV7-F1
#
_entry.id   AF-A0A7V7QNV7-F1
#
_cell.length_a   1.000
_cell.length_b   1.000
_cell.length_c   1.000
_cell.angle_alpha   90.00
_cell.angle_beta   90.00
_cell.angle_gamma   90.00
#
_symmetry.space_group_name_H-M   'P 1'
#
loop_
_entity.id
_entity.type
_entity.pdbx_description
1 polymer ?
#
loop_
_entity_poly.entity_id
_entity_poly.type
_entity_poly.pdbx_seq_one_letter_code
_entity_poly.pdbx_strand_id
1 'polypeptide(L)'
;MKYSIKYIVFAVIIIGLCNVKIDIIPKDNVVEKSEHVSYEKSVWNPYISQSVNDKKITLLIDGVEADINQGEIFMDENLNLMISYKKLRNNFDCAVNFYDKDRLVLEKYNTKIEMVLNSKVAYINDNEIELESPLYAEEDDIFVPLELVAKELNYNFQWDVANNRILAMNNSADTRIVPYFYDLRDVFRNSKVKNQGRFGTCWAFASLSAIESALLPEERLEFAPDHMTLQNSFSTSPNDGGEYTMATAYLTSWQGPVNEEDDPYGDGISDDTLTAVKHVQEVQIIPEKNYEKIKEAVYKYGGVQSSLYLSLTSPNSKSVFYNRRNYAYCYKGEERPNHDVVIIGWDDNYPKENFNMDLEGNGAFICQNSWGESFGDNGVFYISYYDTNIGVHNVVYSVVEDVNNYDNIYQADLCGWVGQLGYGRDSVYFANAYTTKGEEEISAAGFYATGENTEYELYFIKNFVNADSLDVSNRKLIKKGKFDNAGFYTVNFDVPEKVKANEKFAVMVYITTPNSIHPAAIEYKADESTQDVDLSDGEGYISNRGKSWDNVEETQSCNLCLKVYTKDVN
;
A
#
# COMPACT_ATOMS: atom_id res chain seq x y z
N MET A 1 33.14 -89.21 -9.23
CA MET A 1 33.40 -87.75 -9.12
C MET A 1 32.18 -87.02 -9.69
N LYS A 2 31.25 -86.68 -8.79
CA LYS A 2 29.92 -86.15 -9.11
C LYS A 2 29.94 -84.62 -8.90
N TYR A 3 29.08 -83.90 -9.63
CA TYR A 3 28.88 -82.43 -9.70
C TYR A 3 29.36 -81.67 -10.96
N SER A 4 29.36 -82.30 -12.14
CA SER A 4 29.66 -81.63 -13.43
C SER A 4 28.45 -81.30 -14.32
N ILE A 5 27.21 -81.56 -13.89
CA ILE A 5 25.99 -81.32 -14.71
C ILE A 5 25.20 -80.07 -14.26
N LYS A 6 25.33 -79.65 -13.00
CA LYS A 6 24.63 -78.45 -12.49
C LYS A 6 25.19 -77.14 -13.06
N TYR A 7 26.47 -77.08 -13.44
CA TYR A 7 27.09 -75.88 -14.01
C TYR A 7 26.76 -75.66 -15.50
N ILE A 8 26.48 -76.73 -16.25
CA ILE A 8 26.10 -76.63 -17.67
C ILE A 8 24.64 -76.17 -17.79
N VAL A 9 23.75 -76.65 -16.92
CA VAL A 9 22.36 -76.16 -16.85
C VAL A 9 22.30 -74.70 -16.40
N PHE A 10 23.21 -74.26 -15.51
CA PHE A 10 23.32 -72.86 -15.11
C PHE A 10 23.84 -71.95 -16.24
N ALA A 11 24.78 -72.42 -17.07
CA ALA A 11 25.28 -71.67 -18.22
C ALA A 11 24.24 -71.50 -19.34
N VAL A 12 23.39 -72.51 -19.59
CA VAL A 12 22.32 -72.43 -20.60
C VAL A 12 21.16 -71.52 -20.14
N ILE A 13 20.86 -71.46 -18.84
CA ILE A 13 19.88 -70.50 -18.29
C ILE A 13 20.40 -69.06 -18.37
N ILE A 14 21.70 -68.83 -18.16
CA ILE A 14 22.30 -67.48 -18.34
C ILE A 14 22.27 -67.05 -19.82
N ILE A 15 22.58 -67.94 -20.77
CA ILE A 15 22.53 -67.62 -22.21
C ILE A 15 21.08 -67.43 -22.71
N GLY A 16 20.11 -68.10 -22.10
CA GLY A 16 18.67 -67.92 -22.38
C GLY A 16 18.08 -66.63 -21.80
N LEU A 17 18.50 -66.21 -20.60
CA LEU A 17 18.06 -64.95 -19.99
C LEU A 17 18.72 -63.72 -20.63
N CYS A 18 19.90 -63.86 -21.25
CA CYS A 18 20.50 -62.78 -22.05
C CYS A 18 19.83 -62.54 -23.42
N ASN A 19 18.89 -63.40 -23.87
CA ASN A 19 18.24 -63.27 -25.18
C ASN A 19 16.73 -62.95 -25.13
N VAL A 20 16.15 -62.71 -23.95
CA VAL A 20 14.78 -62.19 -23.85
C VAL A 20 14.84 -60.68 -23.60
N LYS A 21 14.50 -59.93 -24.65
CA LYS A 21 14.33 -58.48 -24.67
C LYS A 21 13.55 -57.96 -23.46
N ILE A 22 14.17 -57.08 -22.70
CA ILE A 22 13.47 -55.98 -22.03
C ILE A 22 14.06 -54.72 -22.65
N ASP A 23 13.30 -54.14 -23.58
CA ASP A 23 13.45 -52.75 -23.99
C ASP A 23 13.33 -51.87 -22.73
N ILE A 24 14.00 -50.71 -22.75
CA ILE A 24 14.11 -49.66 -21.70
C ILE A 24 15.49 -49.63 -20.99
N ILE A 25 16.52 -49.27 -21.76
CA ILE A 25 17.64 -48.44 -21.29
C ILE A 25 17.82 -47.36 -22.39
N PRO A 26 17.83 -46.06 -22.08
CA PRO A 26 18.04 -45.03 -23.10
C PRO A 26 19.40 -45.28 -23.75
N LYS A 27 19.45 -45.35 -25.07
CA LYS A 27 20.72 -45.27 -25.79
C LYS A 27 21.44 -44.03 -25.31
N ASP A 28 22.71 -44.18 -24.95
CA ASP A 28 23.67 -43.09 -24.99
C ASP A 28 23.60 -42.49 -26.40
N ASN A 29 22.86 -41.39 -26.52
CA ASN A 29 22.94 -40.54 -27.68
C ASN A 29 24.32 -39.90 -27.58
N VAL A 30 25.31 -40.55 -28.18
CA VAL A 30 26.49 -39.85 -28.67
C VAL A 30 25.94 -38.77 -29.59
N VAL A 31 25.92 -37.54 -29.08
CA VAL A 31 25.66 -36.36 -29.90
C VAL A 31 26.83 -36.28 -30.86
N GLU A 32 26.68 -36.86 -32.04
CA GLU A 32 27.47 -36.42 -33.18
C GLU A 32 27.25 -34.92 -33.29
N LYS A 33 28.35 -34.17 -33.29
CA LYS A 33 28.35 -32.73 -33.48
C LYS A 33 27.90 -32.46 -34.91
N SER A 34 26.60 -32.54 -35.16
CA SER A 34 26.01 -32.09 -36.40
C SER A 34 26.16 -30.58 -36.42
N GLU A 35 26.79 -30.05 -37.46
CA GLU A 35 26.99 -28.60 -37.61
C GLU A 35 25.67 -27.83 -37.80
N HIS A 36 24.52 -28.51 -37.82
CA HIS A 36 23.19 -27.93 -38.03
C HIS A 36 22.12 -28.58 -37.13
N VAL A 37 22.21 -28.41 -35.81
CA VAL A 37 21.00 -28.50 -34.98
C VAL A 37 20.18 -27.24 -35.24
N SER A 38 19.09 -27.35 -36.00
CA SER A 38 18.16 -26.24 -36.17
C SER A 38 17.42 -26.02 -34.86
N TYR A 39 17.72 -24.90 -34.19
CA TYR A 39 16.94 -24.44 -33.05
C TYR A 39 15.53 -24.09 -33.52
N GLU A 40 14.57 -24.97 -33.26
CA GLU A 40 13.15 -24.71 -33.48
C GLU A 40 12.54 -24.12 -32.19
N LYS A 41 12.24 -22.82 -32.22
CA LYS A 41 11.68 -22.08 -31.07
C LYS A 41 10.47 -22.79 -30.44
N SER A 42 9.55 -23.27 -31.28
CA SER A 42 8.32 -23.97 -30.84
C SER A 42 8.57 -25.29 -30.12
N VAL A 43 9.76 -25.88 -30.27
CA VAL A 43 10.15 -27.11 -29.58
C VAL A 43 10.93 -26.77 -28.32
N TRP A 44 11.92 -25.89 -28.41
CA TRP A 44 12.88 -25.67 -27.32
C TRP A 44 12.42 -24.65 -26.28
N ASN A 45 11.67 -23.61 -26.67
CA ASN A 45 11.31 -22.56 -25.72
C ASN A 45 10.47 -23.05 -24.55
N PRO A 46 9.44 -23.91 -24.73
CA PRO A 46 8.65 -24.41 -23.60
C PRO A 46 9.50 -25.17 -22.57
N TYR A 47 10.52 -25.91 -23.00
CA TYR A 47 11.43 -26.60 -22.07
C TYR A 47 12.37 -25.63 -21.34
N ILE A 48 12.81 -24.57 -22.01
CA ILE A 48 13.67 -23.55 -21.40
C ILE A 48 12.85 -22.76 -20.36
N SER A 49 11.66 -22.27 -20.73
CA SER A 49 10.79 -21.51 -19.83
C SER A 49 10.38 -22.34 -18.62
N GLN A 50 9.97 -23.60 -18.82
CA GLN A 50 9.68 -24.52 -17.73
C GLN A 50 10.89 -24.70 -16.80
N SER A 51 12.08 -24.95 -17.36
CA SER A 51 13.30 -25.12 -16.54
C SER A 51 13.69 -23.86 -15.74
N VAL A 52 13.34 -22.67 -16.24
CA VAL A 52 13.54 -21.39 -15.54
C VAL A 52 12.52 -21.21 -14.43
N ASN A 53 11.25 -21.52 -14.71
CA ASN A 53 10.11 -21.33 -13.80
C ASN A 53 10.06 -22.38 -12.68
N ASP A 54 10.66 -23.56 -12.89
CA ASP A 54 10.82 -24.60 -11.86
C ASP A 54 11.74 -24.15 -10.70
N LYS A 55 12.43 -23.01 -10.84
CA LYS A 55 13.31 -22.41 -9.83
C LYS A 55 12.83 -21.01 -9.49
N LYS A 56 13.11 -20.54 -8.27
CA LYS A 56 12.87 -19.13 -7.90
C LYS A 56 13.61 -18.22 -8.87
N ILE A 57 12.90 -17.27 -9.45
CA ILE A 57 13.50 -16.15 -10.19
C ILE A 57 13.68 -15.01 -9.19
N THR A 58 14.90 -14.51 -9.06
CA THR A 58 15.21 -13.40 -8.14
C THR A 58 15.40 -12.11 -8.94
N LEU A 59 14.69 -11.04 -8.58
CA LEU A 59 14.93 -9.70 -9.11
C LEU A 59 15.73 -8.87 -8.10
N LEU A 60 16.88 -8.35 -8.52
CA LEU A 60 17.62 -7.34 -7.76
C LEU A 60 17.46 -5.97 -8.42
N ILE A 61 16.96 -5.00 -7.67
CA ILE A 61 16.86 -3.60 -8.08
C ILE A 61 17.86 -2.79 -7.28
N ASP A 62 18.81 -2.15 -7.96
CA ASP A 62 19.90 -1.39 -7.33
C ASP A 62 20.68 -2.20 -6.26
N GLY A 63 20.77 -3.53 -6.49
CA GLY A 63 21.45 -4.48 -5.60
C GLY A 63 20.62 -5.00 -4.43
N VAL A 64 19.37 -4.55 -4.27
CA VAL A 64 18.43 -5.01 -3.23
C VAL A 64 17.44 -6.01 -3.85
N GLU A 65 17.16 -7.12 -3.16
CA GLU A 65 16.15 -8.08 -3.61
C GLU A 65 14.75 -7.47 -3.52
N ALA A 66 14.05 -7.46 -4.66
CA ALA A 66 12.69 -6.98 -4.77
C ALA A 66 11.72 -7.92 -4.03
N ASP A 67 10.66 -7.36 -3.47
CA ASP A 67 9.60 -8.13 -2.81
C ASP A 67 8.70 -8.82 -3.85
N ILE A 68 9.13 -10.01 -4.27
CA ILE A 68 8.47 -10.85 -5.27
C ILE A 68 8.41 -12.29 -4.78
N ASN A 69 7.19 -12.78 -4.61
CA ASN A 69 6.86 -14.16 -4.29
C ASN A 69 6.93 -15.06 -5.53
N GLN A 70 6.99 -16.36 -5.28
CA GLN A 70 6.93 -17.34 -6.37
C GLN A 70 5.59 -17.23 -7.11
N GLY A 71 5.63 -17.18 -8.44
CA GLY A 71 4.44 -16.99 -9.29
C GLY A 71 4.18 -15.54 -9.69
N GLU A 72 4.71 -14.55 -8.97
CA GLU A 72 4.57 -13.12 -9.34
C GLU A 72 5.60 -12.67 -10.40
N ILE A 73 6.51 -13.58 -10.77
CA ILE A 73 7.45 -13.44 -11.87
C ILE A 73 7.71 -14.80 -12.51
N PHE A 74 7.76 -14.84 -13.84
CA PHE A 74 8.05 -16.07 -14.58
C PHE A 74 8.57 -15.74 -15.99
N MET A 75 9.06 -16.75 -16.72
CA MET A 75 9.47 -16.67 -18.11
C MET A 75 8.41 -17.31 -19.01
N ASP A 76 7.95 -16.62 -20.04
CA ASP A 76 6.97 -17.14 -20.99
C ASP A 76 7.58 -18.03 -22.09
N GLU A 77 6.75 -18.56 -22.99
CA GLU A 77 7.19 -19.41 -24.11
C GLU A 77 7.94 -18.64 -25.22
N ASN A 78 7.96 -17.31 -25.18
CA ASN A 78 8.82 -16.48 -26.04
C ASN A 78 10.18 -16.21 -25.38
N LEU A 79 10.40 -16.72 -24.16
CA LEU A 79 11.57 -16.48 -23.31
C LEU A 79 11.65 -15.06 -22.74
N ASN A 80 10.51 -14.36 -22.70
CA ASN A 80 10.40 -13.05 -22.06
C ASN A 80 10.07 -13.21 -20.57
N LEU A 81 10.73 -12.40 -19.75
CA LEU A 81 10.46 -12.34 -18.31
C LEU A 81 9.25 -11.44 -18.07
N MET A 82 8.26 -12.01 -17.39
CA MET A 82 6.97 -11.41 -17.12
C MET A 82 6.83 -11.20 -15.62
N ILE A 83 6.32 -10.04 -15.21
CA ILE A 83 6.14 -9.66 -13.79
C ILE A 83 4.69 -9.24 -13.55
N SER A 84 4.16 -9.56 -12.36
CA SER A 84 2.89 -9.02 -11.89
C SER A 84 2.92 -7.48 -11.88
N TYR A 85 1.88 -6.86 -12.45
CA TYR A 85 1.77 -5.40 -12.47
C TYR A 85 1.68 -4.80 -11.06
N LYS A 86 1.14 -5.56 -10.09
CA LYS A 86 1.01 -5.16 -8.68
C LYS A 86 2.37 -4.89 -8.03
N LYS A 87 3.44 -5.48 -8.56
CA LYS A 87 4.81 -5.31 -8.06
C LYS A 87 5.53 -4.10 -8.64
N LEU A 88 5.03 -3.50 -9.71
CA LEU A 88 5.75 -2.44 -10.43
C LEU A 88 5.85 -1.15 -9.62
N ARG A 89 4.77 -0.74 -8.95
CA ARG A 89 4.70 0.56 -8.25
C ARG A 89 5.82 0.72 -7.23
N ASN A 90 5.96 -0.26 -6.34
CA ASN A 90 6.93 -0.22 -5.25
C ASN A 90 8.36 -0.57 -5.71
N ASN A 91 8.50 -1.52 -6.63
CA ASN A 91 9.82 -1.99 -7.05
C ASN A 91 10.48 -1.05 -8.09
N PHE A 92 9.71 -0.45 -8.99
CA PHE A 92 10.22 0.48 -10.02
C PHE A 92 9.95 1.95 -9.71
N ASP A 93 9.33 2.24 -8.58
CA ASP A 93 9.04 3.60 -8.11
C ASP A 93 8.29 4.44 -9.15
N CYS A 94 7.21 3.87 -9.68
CA CYS A 94 6.42 4.44 -10.77
C CYS A 94 4.92 4.43 -10.43
N ALA A 95 4.15 5.32 -11.06
CA ALA A 95 2.70 5.25 -11.02
C ALA A 95 2.22 4.11 -11.93
N VAL A 96 1.18 3.40 -11.49
CA VAL A 96 0.64 2.19 -12.14
C VAL A 96 -0.88 2.30 -12.05
N ASN A 97 -1.53 2.46 -13.19
CA ASN A 97 -2.98 2.67 -13.26
C ASN A 97 -3.58 1.89 -14.43
N PHE A 98 -4.81 1.43 -14.27
CA PHE A 98 -5.50 0.58 -15.22
C PHE A 98 -6.80 1.24 -15.68
N TYR A 99 -6.82 1.68 -16.93
CA TYR A 99 -7.94 2.39 -17.54
C TYR A 99 -8.82 1.41 -18.30
N ASP A 100 -10.13 1.68 -18.28
CA ASP A 100 -11.13 1.00 -19.12
C ASP A 100 -11.14 -0.55 -18.98
N LYS A 101 -10.52 -1.08 -17.91
CA LYS A 101 -10.33 -2.51 -17.59
C LYS A 101 -9.46 -3.30 -18.57
N ASP A 102 -8.75 -2.66 -19.47
CA ASP A 102 -7.84 -3.34 -20.39
C ASP A 102 -6.53 -2.59 -20.68
N ARG A 103 -6.43 -1.31 -20.34
CA ARG A 103 -5.26 -0.48 -20.63
C ARG A 103 -4.46 -0.18 -19.38
N LEU A 104 -3.29 -0.80 -19.26
CA LEU A 104 -2.31 -0.50 -18.21
C LEU A 104 -1.46 0.70 -18.64
N VAL A 105 -1.35 1.68 -17.75
CA VAL A 105 -0.53 2.87 -17.91
C VAL A 105 0.48 2.93 -16.77
N LEU A 106 1.76 2.99 -17.13
CA LEU A 106 2.87 3.20 -16.21
C LEU A 106 3.49 4.56 -16.45
N GLU A 107 3.84 5.23 -15.37
CA GLU A 107 4.22 6.64 -15.40
C GLU A 107 5.41 6.87 -14.46
N LYS A 108 6.52 7.39 -15.00
CA LYS A 108 7.73 7.80 -14.25
C LYS A 108 8.48 8.85 -15.04
N TYR A 109 9.08 9.82 -14.38
CA TYR A 109 9.80 10.92 -15.01
C TYR A 109 8.89 11.72 -15.95
N ASN A 110 9.20 11.72 -17.25
CA ASN A 110 8.34 12.19 -18.32
C ASN A 110 7.99 11.03 -19.28
N THR A 111 8.09 9.78 -18.80
CA THR A 111 7.80 8.57 -19.56
C THR A 111 6.43 8.04 -19.16
N LYS A 112 5.58 7.86 -20.17
CA LYS A 112 4.31 7.15 -20.11
C LYS A 112 4.42 5.90 -20.98
N ILE A 113 4.21 4.74 -20.37
CA ILE A 113 4.14 3.43 -21.02
C ILE A 113 2.69 2.99 -21.00
N GLU A 114 2.07 2.83 -22.17
CA GLU A 114 0.70 2.33 -22.27
C GLU A 114 0.70 0.97 -22.97
N MET A 115 0.01 0.00 -22.36
CA MET A 115 -0.13 -1.34 -22.89
C MET A 115 -1.58 -1.79 -22.76
N VAL A 116 -2.11 -2.46 -23.80
CA VAL A 116 -3.49 -2.96 -23.81
C VAL A 116 -3.49 -4.49 -23.73
N LEU A 117 -4.31 -5.06 -22.83
CA LEU A 117 -4.42 -6.51 -22.62
C LEU A 117 -4.50 -7.28 -23.94
N ASN A 118 -3.64 -8.28 -24.09
CA ASN A 118 -3.55 -9.15 -25.27
C ASN A 118 -3.19 -8.44 -26.59
N SER A 119 -2.79 -7.16 -26.55
CA SER A 119 -2.30 -6.42 -27.71
C SER A 119 -0.79 -6.56 -27.85
N LYS A 120 -0.31 -6.83 -29.07
CA LYS A 120 1.12 -6.79 -29.42
C LYS A 120 1.65 -5.39 -29.67
N VAL A 121 0.90 -4.36 -29.29
CA VAL A 121 1.26 -2.96 -29.49
C VAL A 121 1.24 -2.27 -28.14
N ALA A 122 2.32 -1.53 -27.86
CA ALA A 122 2.41 -0.60 -26.74
C ALA A 122 2.75 0.80 -27.24
N TYR A 123 2.55 1.80 -26.39
CA TYR A 123 2.87 3.20 -26.69
C TYR A 123 3.82 3.76 -25.64
N ILE A 124 4.94 4.33 -26.09
CA ILE A 124 5.91 5.02 -25.25
C ILE A 124 5.87 6.50 -25.60
N ASN A 125 5.32 7.33 -24.71
CA ASN A 125 5.05 8.75 -24.98
C ASN A 125 4.34 8.94 -26.34
N ASP A 126 3.26 8.20 -26.53
CA ASP A 126 2.42 8.17 -27.75
C ASP A 126 3.10 7.57 -29.00
N ASN A 127 4.35 7.09 -28.91
CA ASN A 127 5.02 6.39 -30.00
C ASN A 127 4.74 4.90 -29.96
N GLU A 128 4.22 4.36 -31.05
CA GLU A 128 3.88 2.95 -31.20
C GLU A 128 5.13 2.05 -31.25
N ILE A 129 5.11 0.96 -30.48
CA ILE A 129 6.11 -0.11 -30.52
C ILE A 129 5.43 -1.48 -30.59
N GLU A 130 6.08 -2.45 -31.24
CA GLU A 130 5.63 -3.84 -31.28
C GLU A 130 6.21 -4.63 -30.08
N LEU A 131 5.36 -5.43 -29.44
CA LEU A 131 5.71 -6.33 -28.36
C LEU A 131 5.83 -7.76 -28.88
N GLU A 132 6.93 -8.45 -28.54
CA GLU A 132 7.04 -9.89 -28.78
C GLU A 132 6.03 -10.66 -27.93
N SER A 133 5.94 -10.31 -26.65
CA SER A 133 4.97 -10.83 -25.70
C SER A 133 4.03 -9.73 -25.23
N PRO A 134 2.71 -9.84 -25.47
CA PRO A 134 1.75 -8.90 -24.93
C PRO A 134 1.63 -9.09 -23.41
N LEU A 135 1.16 -8.06 -22.69
CA LEU A 135 0.63 -8.33 -21.36
C LEU A 135 -0.63 -9.20 -21.47
N TYR A 136 -0.84 -10.05 -20.49
CA TYR A 136 -2.00 -10.91 -20.41
C TYR A 136 -2.47 -11.06 -18.97
N ALA A 137 -3.71 -11.48 -18.81
CA ALA A 137 -4.33 -11.74 -17.52
C ALA A 137 -4.29 -13.24 -17.20
N GLU A 138 -3.94 -13.58 -15.97
CA GLU A 138 -3.96 -14.94 -15.43
C GLU A 138 -4.62 -14.90 -14.05
N GLU A 139 -5.73 -15.64 -13.91
CA GLU A 139 -6.57 -15.61 -12.71
C GLU A 139 -6.97 -14.17 -12.34
N ASP A 140 -6.41 -13.65 -11.24
CA ASP A 140 -6.68 -12.32 -10.67
C ASP A 140 -5.46 -11.37 -10.78
N ASP A 141 -4.54 -11.65 -11.71
CA ASP A 141 -3.35 -10.82 -11.95
C ASP A 141 -3.08 -10.55 -13.43
N ILE A 142 -2.28 -9.52 -13.68
CA ILE A 142 -1.85 -9.11 -15.02
C ILE A 142 -0.34 -9.12 -15.06
N PHE A 143 0.22 -9.83 -16.04
CA PHE A 143 1.65 -9.98 -16.21
C PHE A 143 2.15 -9.14 -17.37
N VAL A 144 3.20 -8.34 -17.11
CA VAL A 144 3.78 -7.41 -18.09
C VAL A 144 5.21 -7.78 -18.45
N PRO A 145 5.69 -7.45 -19.66
CA PRO A 145 7.08 -7.66 -20.05
C PRO A 145 8.02 -6.80 -19.19
N LEU A 146 8.76 -7.44 -18.29
CA LEU A 146 9.61 -6.77 -17.30
C LEU A 146 10.78 -6.02 -17.97
N GLU A 147 11.37 -6.58 -19.02
CA GLU A 147 12.49 -5.94 -19.73
C GLU A 147 12.06 -4.62 -20.39
N LEU A 148 10.86 -4.57 -20.98
CA LEU A 148 10.29 -3.34 -21.53
C LEU A 148 10.16 -2.29 -20.42
N VAL A 149 9.50 -2.65 -19.32
CA VAL A 149 9.27 -1.73 -18.19
C VAL A 149 10.61 -1.22 -17.66
N ALA A 150 11.56 -2.10 -17.38
CA ALA A 150 12.87 -1.72 -16.88
C ALA A 150 13.57 -0.74 -17.83
N LYS A 151 13.65 -1.08 -19.13
CA LYS A 151 14.34 -0.26 -20.13
C LYS A 151 13.73 1.13 -20.29
N GLU A 152 12.41 1.20 -20.42
CA GLU A 152 11.71 2.47 -20.67
C GLU A 152 11.63 3.36 -19.41
N LEU A 153 11.71 2.76 -18.22
CA LEU A 153 11.89 3.48 -16.95
C LEU A 153 13.37 3.78 -16.61
N ASN A 154 14.26 3.65 -17.61
CA ASN A 154 15.70 3.94 -17.55
C ASN A 154 16.52 3.07 -16.58
N TYR A 155 16.16 1.79 -16.45
CA TYR A 155 16.97 0.78 -15.79
C TYR A 155 17.81 0.00 -16.81
N ASN A 156 19.06 -0.27 -16.47
CA ASN A 156 19.86 -1.26 -17.17
C ASN A 156 19.42 -2.66 -16.72
N PHE A 157 18.86 -3.43 -17.65
CA PHE A 157 18.32 -4.76 -17.41
C PHE A 157 19.30 -5.85 -17.86
N GLN A 158 19.60 -6.80 -16.98
CA GLN A 158 20.46 -7.94 -17.29
C GLN A 158 19.90 -9.24 -16.70
N TRP A 159 19.80 -10.27 -17.53
CA TRP A 159 19.46 -11.63 -17.11
C TRP A 159 20.71 -12.48 -16.85
N ASP A 160 20.89 -12.93 -15.61
CA ASP A 160 21.88 -13.89 -15.17
C ASP A 160 21.28 -15.30 -15.16
N VAL A 161 21.35 -15.94 -16.34
CA VAL A 161 20.84 -17.30 -16.60
C VAL A 161 21.40 -18.32 -15.60
N ALA A 162 22.66 -18.18 -15.18
CA ALA A 162 23.32 -19.16 -14.32
C ALA A 162 22.72 -19.19 -12.91
N ASN A 163 22.28 -18.03 -12.41
CA ASN A 163 21.73 -17.88 -11.06
C ASN A 163 20.21 -17.70 -11.05
N ASN A 164 19.55 -17.77 -12.21
CA ASN A 164 18.11 -17.49 -12.36
C ASN A 164 17.74 -16.11 -11.79
N ARG A 165 18.56 -15.11 -12.09
CA ARG A 165 18.52 -13.80 -11.43
C ARG A 165 18.50 -12.65 -12.43
N ILE A 166 17.68 -11.65 -12.16
CA ILE A 166 17.58 -10.41 -12.91
C ILE A 166 18.30 -9.32 -12.13
N LEU A 167 19.09 -8.51 -12.83
CA LEU A 167 19.68 -7.29 -12.32
C LEU A 167 19.07 -6.11 -13.05
N ALA A 168 18.42 -5.21 -12.32
CA ALA A 168 17.91 -3.94 -12.81
C ALA A 168 18.60 -2.79 -12.05
N MET A 169 19.42 -2.01 -12.76
CA MET A 169 20.17 -0.90 -12.16
C MET A 169 19.63 0.43 -12.69
N ASN A 170 19.19 1.33 -11.82
CA ASN A 170 18.66 2.63 -12.21
C ASN A 170 19.79 3.52 -12.77
N ASN A 171 19.72 3.91 -14.04
CA ASN A 171 20.70 4.81 -14.67
C ASN A 171 20.44 6.31 -14.38
N SER A 172 19.36 6.61 -13.66
CA SER A 172 18.80 7.95 -13.43
C SER A 172 18.58 8.24 -11.94
N ALA A 173 19.44 7.71 -11.06
CA ALA A 173 19.28 7.87 -9.61
C ALA A 173 19.16 9.35 -9.15
N ASP A 174 19.85 10.28 -9.84
CA ASP A 174 19.78 11.73 -9.54
C ASP A 174 18.65 12.47 -10.29
N THR A 175 17.86 11.77 -11.10
CA THR A 175 16.74 12.35 -11.84
C THR A 175 15.50 12.39 -10.96
N ARG A 176 14.85 13.54 -10.87
CA ARG A 176 13.56 13.70 -10.18
C ARG A 176 12.52 12.75 -10.77
N ILE A 177 11.87 11.95 -9.93
CA ILE A 177 10.89 10.92 -10.32
C ILE A 177 9.64 11.48 -11.00
N VAL A 178 9.27 12.73 -10.75
CA VAL A 178 8.02 13.34 -11.20
C VAL A 178 8.27 14.51 -12.18
N PRO A 179 7.32 14.81 -13.09
CA PRO A 179 7.45 15.93 -14.04
C PRO A 179 7.37 17.31 -13.34
N TYR A 180 7.66 18.39 -14.06
CA TYR A 180 7.52 19.77 -13.53
C TYR A 180 6.06 20.25 -13.42
N PHE A 181 5.16 19.59 -14.13
CA PHE A 181 3.73 19.84 -14.12
C PHE A 181 3.00 18.51 -14.12
N TYR A 182 1.99 18.37 -13.27
CA TYR A 182 1.07 17.24 -13.28
C TYR A 182 -0.26 17.66 -12.71
N ASP A 183 -1.34 17.20 -13.30
CA ASP A 183 -2.70 17.44 -12.85
C ASP A 183 -3.52 16.16 -13.00
N LEU A 184 -4.06 15.64 -11.90
CA LEU A 184 -4.87 14.43 -11.93
C LEU A 184 -6.11 14.57 -12.81
N ARG A 185 -6.57 15.79 -13.12
CA ARG A 185 -7.67 16.05 -14.06
C ARG A 185 -7.31 15.65 -15.49
N ASP A 186 -6.07 15.89 -15.91
CA ASP A 186 -5.62 15.60 -17.27
C ASP A 186 -5.52 14.10 -17.54
N VAL A 187 -5.40 13.30 -16.47
CA VAL A 187 -5.33 11.84 -16.50
C VAL A 187 -6.58 11.17 -15.92
N PHE A 188 -7.66 11.92 -15.67
CA PHE A 188 -8.94 11.39 -15.16
C PHE A 188 -8.89 10.65 -13.82
N ARG A 189 -7.98 11.09 -12.93
CA ARG A 189 -7.75 10.52 -11.59
C ARG A 189 -8.16 11.45 -10.44
N ASN A 190 -8.72 12.62 -10.74
CA ASN A 190 -9.28 13.49 -9.71
C ASN A 190 -10.68 13.00 -9.30
N SER A 191 -10.98 13.06 -8.00
CA SER A 191 -12.33 12.86 -7.51
C SER A 191 -13.25 14.01 -7.88
N LYS A 192 -14.55 13.82 -7.68
CA LYS A 192 -15.55 14.87 -7.93
C LYS A 192 -15.45 15.97 -6.87
N VAL A 193 -15.64 17.21 -7.31
CA VAL A 193 -15.71 18.36 -6.39
C VAL A 193 -17.05 18.32 -5.65
N LYS A 194 -16.99 18.09 -4.34
CA LYS A 194 -18.16 18.08 -3.45
C LYS A 194 -18.33 19.40 -2.70
N ASN A 195 -19.39 19.52 -1.90
CA ASN A 195 -19.73 20.75 -1.17
C ASN A 195 -20.14 20.47 0.28
N GLN A 196 -19.28 20.82 1.25
CA GLN A 196 -19.53 20.70 2.69
C GLN A 196 -20.56 21.71 3.23
N GLY A 197 -20.96 22.69 2.42
CA GLY A 197 -21.90 23.73 2.84
C GLY A 197 -21.39 24.54 4.04
N ARG A 198 -22.11 24.46 5.16
CA ARG A 198 -21.87 25.30 6.36
C ARG A 198 -21.18 24.56 7.51
N PHE A 199 -20.96 23.26 7.39
CA PHE A 199 -20.47 22.43 8.48
C PHE A 199 -18.93 22.41 8.53
N GLY A 200 -18.38 22.07 9.69
CA GLY A 200 -16.94 21.99 9.96
C GLY A 200 -16.28 20.70 9.45
N THR A 201 -16.77 20.11 8.36
CA THR A 201 -16.45 18.74 7.95
C THR A 201 -15.40 18.64 6.85
N CYS A 202 -14.59 19.69 6.62
CA CYS A 202 -13.59 19.71 5.54
C CYS A 202 -12.60 18.53 5.62
N TRP A 203 -12.25 18.09 6.83
CA TRP A 203 -11.40 16.94 7.09
C TRP A 203 -11.98 15.66 6.45
N ALA A 204 -13.27 15.35 6.70
CA ALA A 204 -13.92 14.18 6.14
C ALA A 204 -14.02 14.25 4.60
N PHE A 205 -14.34 15.42 4.05
CA PHE A 205 -14.37 15.63 2.60
C PHE A 205 -12.99 15.44 1.96
N ALA A 206 -11.94 16.00 2.55
CA ALA A 206 -10.59 15.89 2.02
C ALA A 206 -10.07 14.45 2.08
N SER A 207 -10.27 13.76 3.22
CA SER A 207 -9.90 12.35 3.38
C SER A 207 -10.61 11.45 2.37
N LEU A 208 -11.93 11.54 2.26
CA LEU A 208 -12.70 10.72 1.33
C LEU A 208 -12.40 11.06 -0.14
N SER A 209 -12.23 12.34 -0.47
CA SER A 209 -11.86 12.76 -1.84
C SER A 209 -10.46 12.28 -2.24
N ALA A 210 -9.53 12.14 -1.28
CA ALA A 210 -8.21 11.56 -1.50
C ALA A 210 -8.30 10.05 -1.78
N ILE A 211 -9.13 9.31 -1.02
CA ILE A 211 -9.39 7.87 -1.25
C ILE A 211 -10.06 7.65 -2.61
N GLU A 212 -11.09 8.42 -2.94
CA GLU A 212 -11.76 8.36 -4.24
C GLU A 212 -10.76 8.59 -5.38
N SER A 213 -9.84 9.54 -5.20
CA SER A 213 -8.77 9.78 -6.18
C SER A 213 -7.78 8.61 -6.26
N ALA A 214 -7.50 7.93 -5.16
CA ALA A 214 -6.62 6.77 -5.12
C ALA A 214 -7.20 5.52 -5.80
N LEU A 215 -8.53 5.43 -5.85
CA LEU A 215 -9.27 4.37 -6.53
C LEU A 215 -9.47 4.64 -8.04
N LEU A 216 -9.23 5.87 -8.50
CA LEU A 216 -9.36 6.23 -9.91
C LEU A 216 -8.07 5.96 -10.70
N PRO A 217 -8.20 5.52 -11.97
CA PRO A 217 -9.44 5.41 -12.76
C PRO A 217 -10.18 4.07 -12.64
N GLU A 218 -9.65 3.10 -11.87
CA GLU A 218 -10.12 1.72 -11.82
C GLU A 218 -11.56 1.61 -11.29
N GLU A 219 -11.85 2.36 -10.24
CA GLU A 219 -13.12 2.35 -9.54
C GLU A 219 -13.65 3.76 -9.34
N ARG A 220 -14.91 3.99 -9.75
CA ARG A 220 -15.59 5.27 -9.62
C ARG A 220 -16.59 5.18 -8.48
N LEU A 221 -16.14 5.48 -7.27
CA LEU A 221 -16.95 5.52 -6.06
C LEU A 221 -17.08 6.96 -5.55
N GLU A 222 -18.20 7.26 -4.89
CA GLU A 222 -18.42 8.49 -4.14
C GLU A 222 -18.79 8.09 -2.70
N PHE A 223 -17.98 8.48 -1.72
CA PHE A 223 -18.16 8.11 -0.31
C PHE A 223 -18.85 9.21 0.49
N ALA A 224 -19.59 8.81 1.53
CA ALA A 224 -20.39 9.68 2.38
C ALA A 224 -19.57 10.38 3.49
N PRO A 225 -19.39 11.72 3.44
CA PRO A 225 -18.81 12.46 4.55
C PRO A 225 -19.74 12.50 5.77
N ASP A 226 -21.07 12.38 5.58
CA ASP A 226 -22.04 12.42 6.68
C ASP A 226 -21.79 11.25 7.65
N HIS A 227 -21.72 10.03 7.11
CA HIS A 227 -21.39 8.82 7.88
C HIS A 227 -20.09 8.96 8.67
N MET A 228 -19.02 9.43 8.02
CA MET A 228 -17.73 9.62 8.70
C MET A 228 -17.84 10.64 9.84
N THR A 229 -18.68 11.67 9.70
CA THR A 229 -18.81 12.73 10.72
C THR A 229 -19.80 12.39 11.83
N LEU A 230 -20.77 11.51 11.58
CA LEU A 230 -21.85 11.17 12.51
C LEU A 230 -21.69 9.80 13.18
N GLN A 231 -21.01 8.84 12.53
CA GLN A 231 -20.86 7.45 12.98
C GLN A 231 -19.40 7.08 13.32
N ASN A 232 -18.56 8.08 13.63
CA ASN A 232 -17.21 7.82 14.16
C ASN A 232 -17.22 7.65 15.68
N SER A 233 -16.10 7.17 16.24
CA SER A 233 -15.96 6.91 17.68
C SER A 233 -15.56 8.12 18.53
N PHE A 234 -15.40 9.31 17.94
CA PHE A 234 -15.06 10.51 18.69
C PHE A 234 -16.32 11.22 19.19
N SER A 235 -16.23 11.79 20.40
CA SER A 235 -17.29 12.58 21.03
C SER A 235 -17.37 14.00 20.44
N THR A 236 -17.57 14.11 19.13
CA THR A 236 -17.56 15.38 18.39
C THR A 236 -18.86 15.62 17.63
N SER A 237 -19.25 16.89 17.47
CA SER A 237 -20.32 17.28 16.55
C SER A 237 -19.76 17.67 15.18
N PRO A 238 -20.55 17.56 14.09
CA PRO A 238 -20.12 17.97 12.75
C PRO A 238 -19.65 19.44 12.62
N ASN A 239 -19.94 20.29 13.61
CA ASN A 239 -19.52 21.70 13.62
C ASN A 239 -18.22 21.96 14.39
N ASP A 240 -17.70 20.96 15.09
CA ASP A 240 -16.56 21.15 16.01
C ASP A 240 -15.22 21.17 15.25
N GLY A 241 -15.24 20.82 13.97
CA GLY A 241 -14.03 20.57 13.18
C GLY A 241 -13.59 19.11 13.32
N GLY A 242 -12.43 18.79 12.76
CA GLY A 242 -11.82 17.48 12.91
C GLY A 242 -10.44 17.46 12.28
N GLU A 243 -9.74 16.35 12.49
CA GLU A 243 -8.35 16.16 12.10
C GLU A 243 -8.18 14.92 11.24
N TYR A 244 -7.08 14.85 10.49
CA TYR A 244 -6.76 13.68 9.66
C TYR A 244 -6.58 12.39 10.48
N THR A 245 -6.21 12.50 11.77
CA THR A 245 -6.09 11.38 12.71
C THR A 245 -7.46 10.73 12.97
N MET A 246 -8.52 11.53 13.08
CA MET A 246 -9.89 11.04 13.24
C MET A 246 -10.36 10.27 12.00
N ALA A 247 -10.14 10.84 10.81
CA ALA A 247 -10.45 10.15 9.55
C ALA A 247 -9.67 8.84 9.44
N THR A 248 -8.37 8.87 9.76
CA THR A 248 -7.53 7.67 9.73
C THR A 248 -8.08 6.60 10.66
N ALA A 249 -8.42 6.94 11.91
CA ALA A 249 -8.97 5.98 12.88
C ALA A 249 -10.31 5.36 12.45
N TYR A 250 -11.23 6.18 11.93
CA TYR A 250 -12.51 5.71 11.39
C TYR A 250 -12.31 4.72 10.23
N LEU A 251 -11.42 5.06 9.30
CA LEU A 251 -11.15 4.25 8.10
C LEU A 251 -10.42 2.94 8.42
N THR A 252 -9.39 2.98 9.28
CA THR A 252 -8.60 1.79 9.63
C THR A 252 -9.26 0.90 10.66
N SER A 253 -10.33 1.38 11.31
CA SER A 253 -11.20 0.56 12.17
C SER A 253 -12.38 -0.07 11.40
N TRP A 254 -12.45 0.13 10.09
CA TRP A 254 -13.51 -0.35 9.18
C TRP A 254 -14.93 0.09 9.59
N GLN A 255 -15.04 1.29 10.19
CA GLN A 255 -16.35 1.93 10.39
C GLN A 255 -16.92 2.47 9.08
N GLY A 256 -16.05 2.70 8.10
CA GLY A 256 -16.41 3.00 6.72
C GLY A 256 -15.18 2.91 5.81
N PRO A 257 -15.19 3.56 4.64
CA PRO A 257 -16.21 4.47 4.15
C PRO A 257 -17.48 3.74 3.69
N VAL A 258 -18.60 4.45 3.61
CA VAL A 258 -19.87 4.01 3.00
C VAL A 258 -20.17 4.85 1.76
N ASN A 259 -21.07 4.42 0.88
CA ASN A 259 -21.38 5.20 -0.32
C ASN A 259 -22.23 6.44 0.01
N GLU A 260 -22.00 7.53 -0.72
CA GLU A 260 -22.79 8.77 -0.63
C GLU A 260 -24.27 8.55 -0.96
N GLU A 261 -24.60 7.56 -1.81
CA GLU A 261 -25.99 7.25 -2.12
C GLU A 261 -26.75 6.58 -0.97
N ASP A 262 -26.03 5.91 -0.07
CA ASP A 262 -26.58 5.21 1.10
C ASP A 262 -26.68 6.14 2.32
N ASP A 263 -25.80 7.14 2.43
CA ASP A 263 -25.83 8.16 3.49
C ASP A 263 -25.61 9.60 2.95
N PRO A 264 -26.66 10.23 2.37
CA PRO A 264 -26.53 11.51 1.67
C PRO A 264 -26.17 12.68 2.58
N TYR A 265 -25.19 13.48 2.16
CA TYR A 265 -24.66 14.55 3.01
C TYR A 265 -25.65 15.67 3.36
N GLY A 266 -25.66 16.06 4.64
CA GLY A 266 -26.27 17.30 5.12
C GLY A 266 -27.77 17.27 5.34
N ASP A 267 -28.40 16.10 5.34
CA ASP A 267 -29.80 15.93 5.75
C ASP A 267 -29.97 15.75 7.28
N GLY A 268 -28.86 15.47 7.99
CA GLY A 268 -28.79 15.31 9.44
C GLY A 268 -29.26 13.94 9.93
N ILE A 269 -29.29 12.94 9.06
CA ILE A 269 -29.67 11.56 9.32
C ILE A 269 -28.49 10.68 8.88
N SER A 270 -28.15 9.67 9.68
CA SER A 270 -27.18 8.66 9.28
C SER A 270 -27.57 7.31 9.85
N ASP A 271 -27.49 6.27 9.02
CA ASP A 271 -27.86 4.89 9.36
C ASP A 271 -26.65 4.16 9.97
N ASP A 272 -26.75 3.83 11.26
CA ASP A 272 -25.70 3.14 12.03
C ASP A 272 -25.54 1.65 11.67
N THR A 273 -26.38 1.13 10.76
CA THR A 273 -26.28 -0.24 10.24
C THR A 273 -25.47 -0.34 8.95
N LEU A 274 -25.08 0.79 8.36
CA LEU A 274 -24.20 0.80 7.19
C LEU A 274 -22.81 0.30 7.58
N THR A 275 -22.16 -0.36 6.62
CA THR A 275 -20.84 -0.99 6.83
C THR A 275 -19.88 -0.56 5.74
N ALA A 276 -18.59 -0.62 6.04
CA ALA A 276 -17.55 -0.23 5.11
C ALA A 276 -17.70 -0.95 3.75
N VAL A 277 -17.59 -0.20 2.66
CA VAL A 277 -17.60 -0.73 1.29
C VAL A 277 -16.18 -0.91 0.72
N LYS A 278 -15.18 -0.40 1.46
CA LYS A 278 -13.74 -0.56 1.21
C LYS A 278 -13.00 -0.66 2.53
N HIS A 279 -11.88 -1.37 2.54
CA HIS A 279 -10.99 -1.47 3.69
C HIS A 279 -9.71 -0.68 3.42
N VAL A 280 -9.44 0.34 4.23
CA VAL A 280 -8.17 1.07 4.19
C VAL A 280 -7.13 0.28 4.98
N GLN A 281 -6.02 -0.07 4.32
CA GLN A 281 -4.97 -0.93 4.89
C GLN A 281 -3.62 -0.24 5.04
N GLU A 282 -3.43 0.88 4.37
CA GLU A 282 -2.22 1.68 4.52
C GLU A 282 -2.55 3.16 4.39
N VAL A 283 -2.07 3.92 5.39
CA VAL A 283 -2.12 5.37 5.42
C VAL A 283 -0.71 5.86 5.68
N GLN A 284 -0.16 6.69 4.81
CA GLN A 284 1.17 7.29 4.98
C GLN A 284 1.05 8.77 5.27
N ILE A 285 1.87 9.26 6.20
CA ILE A 285 2.01 10.67 6.54
C ILE A 285 3.34 11.16 5.97
N ILE A 286 3.28 11.98 4.92
CA ILE A 286 4.48 12.51 4.26
C ILE A 286 5.09 13.63 5.10
N PRO A 287 6.42 13.62 5.32
CA PRO A 287 7.10 14.63 6.12
C PRO A 287 6.78 16.07 5.72
N GLU A 288 6.76 16.95 6.72
CA GLU A 288 6.42 18.36 6.53
C GLU A 288 7.30 19.00 5.45
N LYS A 289 6.66 19.79 4.59
CA LYS A 289 7.27 20.58 3.51
C LYS A 289 8.15 19.78 2.55
N ASN A 290 8.08 18.44 2.56
CA ASN A 290 8.78 17.60 1.59
C ASN A 290 7.99 17.54 0.27
N TYR A 291 8.04 18.65 -0.48
CA TYR A 291 7.24 18.83 -1.69
C TYR A 291 7.52 17.79 -2.76
N GLU A 292 8.74 17.28 -2.85
CA GLU A 292 9.07 16.19 -3.79
C GLU A 292 8.34 14.91 -3.42
N LYS A 293 8.33 14.51 -2.14
CA LYS A 293 7.57 13.33 -1.69
C LYS A 293 6.06 13.50 -1.78
N ILE A 294 5.55 14.71 -1.56
CA ILE A 294 4.11 15.00 -1.79
C ILE A 294 3.76 14.80 -3.27
N LYS A 295 4.59 15.33 -4.20
CA LYS A 295 4.35 15.16 -5.64
C LYS A 295 4.47 13.70 -6.07
N GLU A 296 5.46 12.97 -5.56
CA GLU A 296 5.59 11.52 -5.78
C GLU A 296 4.34 10.78 -5.29
N ALA A 297 3.79 11.15 -4.14
CA ALA A 297 2.57 10.55 -3.61
C ALA A 297 1.35 10.85 -4.50
N VAL A 298 1.18 12.11 -4.94
CA VAL A 298 0.13 12.50 -5.89
C VAL A 298 0.22 11.67 -7.18
N TYR A 299 1.44 11.56 -7.72
CA TYR A 299 1.71 10.84 -8.96
C TYR A 299 1.38 9.35 -8.83
N LYS A 300 1.85 8.69 -7.77
CA LYS A 300 1.73 7.24 -7.56
C LYS A 300 0.34 6.81 -7.07
N TYR A 301 -0.21 7.53 -6.10
CA TYR A 301 -1.36 7.08 -5.30
C TYR A 301 -2.61 7.93 -5.48
N GLY A 302 -2.56 9.05 -6.20
CA GLY A 302 -3.69 9.97 -6.31
C GLY A 302 -3.66 11.05 -5.23
N GLY A 303 -4.79 11.73 -5.01
CA GLY A 303 -4.87 12.94 -4.19
C GLY A 303 -4.29 12.81 -2.78
N VAL A 304 -3.59 13.86 -2.33
CA VAL A 304 -2.99 13.92 -0.97
C VAL A 304 -3.77 14.93 -0.13
N GLN A 305 -4.35 14.50 0.99
CA GLN A 305 -4.98 15.42 1.94
C GLN A 305 -3.92 16.33 2.55
N SER A 306 -4.18 17.63 2.58
CA SER A 306 -3.31 18.59 3.25
C SER A 306 -4.08 19.74 3.86
N SER A 307 -3.53 20.29 4.96
CA SER A 307 -4.14 21.37 5.71
C SER A 307 -3.59 22.74 5.32
N LEU A 308 -4.44 23.76 5.39
CA LEU A 308 -4.03 25.16 5.23
C LEU A 308 -4.79 26.09 6.19
N TYR A 309 -4.26 27.30 6.33
CA TYR A 309 -5.04 28.41 6.85
C TYR A 309 -5.76 29.09 5.68
N LEU A 310 -7.08 29.05 5.69
CA LEU A 310 -7.95 29.69 4.71
C LEU A 310 -8.71 30.84 5.35
N SER A 311 -8.35 32.05 4.93
CA SER A 311 -9.00 33.31 5.36
C SER A 311 -10.37 33.56 4.72
N LEU A 312 -10.76 32.73 3.75
CA LEU A 312 -12.07 32.77 3.11
C LEU A 312 -13.08 32.03 3.99
N THR A 313 -14.31 32.56 4.07
CA THR A 313 -15.39 31.96 4.86
C THR A 313 -16.52 31.37 4.01
N SER A 314 -16.43 31.55 2.69
CA SER A 314 -17.37 31.01 1.70
C SER A 314 -16.80 31.18 0.28
N PRO A 315 -17.36 30.51 -0.74
CA PRO A 315 -16.94 30.68 -2.13
C PRO A 315 -16.92 32.13 -2.63
N ASN A 316 -17.82 32.97 -2.11
CA ASN A 316 -18.02 34.35 -2.56
C ASN A 316 -17.30 35.39 -1.68
N SER A 317 -16.63 34.96 -0.61
CA SER A 317 -15.89 35.84 0.30
C SER A 317 -14.62 36.42 -0.35
N LYS A 318 -14.20 37.62 0.05
CA LYS A 318 -12.96 38.24 -0.44
C LYS A 318 -11.87 38.06 0.61
N SER A 319 -10.66 37.81 0.14
CA SER A 319 -9.46 37.81 0.97
C SER A 319 -8.36 38.57 0.26
N VAL A 320 -7.50 39.24 1.04
CA VAL A 320 -6.26 39.84 0.53
C VAL A 320 -5.28 38.77 0.04
N PHE A 321 -5.38 37.56 0.57
CA PHE A 321 -4.51 36.42 0.24
C PHE A 321 -4.97 35.65 -1.01
N TYR A 322 -6.17 35.93 -1.53
CA TYR A 322 -6.77 35.20 -2.66
C TYR A 322 -6.92 36.09 -3.90
N ASN A 323 -6.23 35.72 -4.98
CA ASN A 323 -6.44 36.29 -6.30
C ASN A 323 -7.55 35.52 -7.03
N ARG A 324 -8.76 36.10 -7.04
CA ARG A 324 -9.94 35.53 -7.73
C ARG A 324 -9.79 35.39 -9.24
N ARG A 325 -8.95 36.20 -9.90
CA ARG A 325 -8.80 36.17 -11.36
C ARG A 325 -8.00 34.94 -11.82
N ASN A 326 -7.03 34.54 -11.01
CA ASN A 326 -6.11 33.43 -11.30
C ASN A 326 -6.31 32.25 -10.34
N TYR A 327 -7.37 32.28 -9.53
CA TYR A 327 -7.68 31.28 -8.51
C TYR A 327 -6.47 30.91 -7.65
N ALA A 328 -5.70 31.91 -7.21
CA ALA A 328 -4.41 31.70 -6.57
C ALA A 328 -4.42 32.20 -5.13
N TYR A 329 -4.02 31.35 -4.18
CA TYR A 329 -3.99 31.62 -2.75
C TYR A 329 -2.58 31.51 -2.18
N CYS A 330 -2.21 32.44 -1.30
CA CYS A 330 -1.01 32.31 -0.49
C CYS A 330 -1.15 33.09 0.81
N TYR A 331 -0.95 32.40 1.93
CA TYR A 331 -0.87 32.98 3.27
C TYR A 331 0.53 32.76 3.87
N LYS A 332 1.22 33.85 4.27
CA LYS A 332 2.58 33.84 4.86
C LYS A 332 2.60 34.31 6.32
N GLY A 333 1.49 34.12 7.06
CA GLY A 333 1.42 34.50 8.47
C GLY A 333 1.58 33.31 9.41
N GLU A 334 1.25 33.52 10.69
CA GLU A 334 1.48 32.57 11.80
C GLU A 334 0.20 31.83 12.25
N GLU A 335 -0.94 32.08 11.61
CA GLU A 335 -2.19 31.40 11.95
C GLU A 335 -2.09 29.90 11.66
N ARG A 336 -2.64 29.12 12.59
CA ARG A 336 -2.77 27.66 12.49
C ARG A 336 -3.73 27.28 11.36
N PRO A 337 -3.59 26.08 10.78
CA PRO A 337 -4.53 25.60 9.77
C PRO A 337 -5.95 25.54 10.33
N ASN A 338 -6.93 25.81 9.47
CA ASN A 338 -8.36 25.79 9.79
C ASN A 338 -9.22 25.13 8.68
N HIS A 339 -8.57 24.59 7.64
CA HIS A 339 -9.24 24.02 6.49
C HIS A 339 -8.37 22.93 5.84
N ASP A 340 -8.99 21.86 5.36
CA ASP A 340 -8.33 20.79 4.63
C ASP A 340 -8.74 20.80 3.14
N VAL A 341 -7.79 20.45 2.29
CA VAL A 341 -7.95 20.31 0.84
C VAL A 341 -7.24 19.05 0.35
N VAL A 342 -7.45 18.70 -0.91
CA VAL A 342 -6.70 17.62 -1.56
C VAL A 342 -5.74 18.22 -2.58
N ILE A 343 -4.45 17.99 -2.43
CA ILE A 343 -3.45 18.27 -3.47
C ILE A 343 -3.65 17.23 -4.57
N ILE A 344 -4.03 17.69 -5.76
CA ILE A 344 -4.32 16.86 -6.93
C ILE A 344 -3.32 17.08 -8.07
N GLY A 345 -2.28 17.86 -7.84
CA GLY A 345 -1.31 18.19 -8.87
C GLY A 345 -0.39 19.33 -8.45
N TRP A 346 0.45 19.75 -9.38
CA TRP A 346 1.37 20.85 -9.18
C TRP A 346 1.80 21.48 -10.51
N ASP A 347 2.25 22.72 -10.44
CA ASP A 347 2.92 23.44 -11.50
C ASP A 347 4.12 24.19 -10.90
N ASP A 348 5.33 23.68 -11.13
CA ASP A 348 6.57 24.29 -10.62
C ASP A 348 6.86 25.65 -11.27
N ASN A 349 6.24 25.95 -12.41
CA ASN A 349 6.43 27.19 -13.14
C ASN A 349 5.24 28.15 -12.98
N TYR A 350 4.27 27.84 -12.11
CA TYR A 350 3.10 28.69 -11.91
C TYR A 350 3.52 30.12 -11.52
N PRO A 351 3.16 31.15 -12.31
CA PRO A 351 3.71 32.50 -12.14
C PRO A 351 3.43 33.07 -10.76
N LYS A 352 4.46 33.53 -10.08
CA LYS A 352 4.33 34.13 -8.75
C LYS A 352 3.50 35.41 -8.75
N GLU A 353 3.45 36.11 -9.88
CA GLU A 353 2.64 37.31 -10.10
C GLU A 353 1.13 37.01 -10.12
N ASN A 354 0.74 35.74 -10.19
CA ASN A 354 -0.66 35.35 -10.05
C ASN A 354 -1.15 35.43 -8.60
N PHE A 355 -0.25 35.47 -7.61
CA PHE A 355 -0.62 35.64 -6.20
C PHE A 355 -0.68 37.11 -5.81
N ASN A 356 -1.45 37.44 -4.77
CA ASN A 356 -1.52 38.80 -4.21
C ASN A 356 -0.35 39.13 -3.26
N MET A 357 0.53 38.15 -3.00
CA MET A 357 1.66 38.28 -2.08
C MET A 357 2.95 38.49 -2.87
N ASP A 358 3.93 39.15 -2.24
CA ASP A 358 5.29 39.23 -2.79
C ASP A 358 6.03 37.92 -2.49
N LEU A 359 6.28 37.15 -3.54
CA LEU A 359 6.84 35.80 -3.47
C LEU A 359 8.22 35.74 -4.09
N GLU A 360 9.06 34.87 -3.52
CA GLU A 360 10.44 34.70 -3.90
C GLU A 360 10.59 34.03 -5.27
N GLY A 361 9.69 33.11 -5.63
CA GLY A 361 9.74 32.34 -6.87
C GLY A 361 8.38 31.82 -7.33
N ASN A 362 8.38 31.20 -8.52
CA ASN A 362 7.22 30.51 -9.08
C ASN A 362 6.96 29.20 -8.35
N GLY A 363 5.78 28.62 -8.59
CA GLY A 363 5.45 27.28 -8.14
C GLY A 363 4.21 27.23 -7.26
N ALA A 364 3.34 26.26 -7.56
CA ALA A 364 2.11 26.05 -6.83
C ALA A 364 1.68 24.59 -6.83
N PHE A 365 1.04 24.17 -5.74
CA PHE A 365 0.17 23.01 -5.75
C PHE A 365 -1.17 23.36 -6.39
N ILE A 366 -1.74 22.38 -7.07
CA ILE A 366 -3.11 22.42 -7.60
C ILE A 366 -3.98 21.67 -6.59
N CYS A 367 -4.91 22.37 -5.95
CA CYS A 367 -5.69 21.82 -4.84
C CYS A 367 -7.19 21.83 -5.13
N GLN A 368 -7.83 20.71 -4.86
CA GLN A 368 -9.28 20.54 -4.89
C GLN A 368 -9.88 20.93 -3.53
N ASN A 369 -10.89 21.79 -3.55
CA ASN A 369 -11.63 22.22 -2.38
C ASN A 369 -12.96 21.47 -2.25
N SER A 370 -13.58 21.56 -1.08
CA SER A 370 -14.87 20.97 -0.69
C SER A 370 -16.00 22.01 -0.65
N TRP A 371 -15.91 23.08 -1.45
CA TRP A 371 -16.89 24.19 -1.45
C TRP A 371 -17.74 24.26 -2.74
N GLY A 372 -17.80 23.15 -3.46
CA GLY A 372 -18.52 23.04 -4.73
C GLY A 372 -17.81 23.71 -5.91
N GLU A 373 -18.26 23.37 -7.11
CA GLU A 373 -17.66 23.80 -8.38
C GLU A 373 -17.71 25.33 -8.60
N SER A 374 -18.56 26.04 -7.88
CA SER A 374 -18.62 27.51 -7.98
C SER A 374 -17.40 28.23 -7.39
N PHE A 375 -16.57 27.54 -6.62
CA PHE A 375 -15.34 28.07 -6.06
C PHE A 375 -14.16 27.91 -7.03
N GLY A 376 -13.28 28.91 -7.13
CA GLY A 376 -12.07 28.77 -7.93
C GLY A 376 -12.31 28.45 -9.40
N ASP A 377 -11.45 27.60 -9.95
CA ASP A 377 -11.59 26.95 -11.25
C ASP A 377 -12.35 25.63 -11.09
N ASN A 378 -13.68 25.69 -11.10
CA ASN A 378 -14.55 24.52 -10.97
C ASN A 378 -14.25 23.67 -9.71
N GLY A 379 -14.04 24.31 -8.56
CA GLY A 379 -13.70 23.68 -7.29
C GLY A 379 -12.19 23.60 -6.99
N VAL A 380 -11.35 23.95 -7.97
CA VAL A 380 -9.90 23.81 -7.88
C VAL A 380 -9.23 25.18 -7.81
N PHE A 381 -8.08 25.28 -7.15
CA PHE A 381 -7.34 26.53 -7.02
C PHE A 381 -5.85 26.25 -6.78
N TYR A 382 -5.01 27.24 -7.04
CA TYR A 382 -3.56 27.16 -6.87
C TYR A 382 -3.16 27.65 -5.49
N ILE A 383 -2.33 26.89 -4.80
CA ILE A 383 -1.73 27.28 -3.52
C ILE A 383 -0.23 27.36 -3.69
N SER A 384 0.35 28.53 -3.40
CA SER A 384 1.80 28.72 -3.58
C SER A 384 2.61 27.78 -2.68
N TYR A 385 3.74 27.29 -3.19
CA TYR A 385 4.76 26.61 -2.37
C TYR A 385 5.30 27.45 -1.20
N TYR A 386 5.07 28.76 -1.21
CA TYR A 386 5.48 29.68 -0.14
C TYR A 386 4.38 29.91 0.92
N ASP A 387 3.22 29.27 0.81
CA ASP A 387 2.20 29.30 1.86
C ASP A 387 2.73 28.62 3.14
N THR A 388 2.45 29.20 4.31
CA THR A 388 2.98 28.72 5.60
C THR A 388 2.52 27.28 5.90
N ASN A 389 1.27 26.94 5.58
CA ASN A 389 0.62 25.73 6.10
C ASN A 389 0.54 24.58 5.09
N ILE A 390 0.35 24.87 3.79
CA ILE A 390 0.22 23.80 2.79
C ILE A 390 1.45 22.88 2.80
N GLY A 391 1.25 21.57 2.75
CA GLY A 391 2.37 20.64 2.78
C GLY A 391 2.94 20.37 4.17
N VAL A 392 2.38 20.89 5.27
CA VAL A 392 2.84 20.57 6.64
C VAL A 392 2.25 19.26 7.15
N HIS A 393 0.94 19.08 6.98
CA HIS A 393 0.24 17.82 7.27
C HIS A 393 -0.18 17.20 5.93
N ASN A 394 0.25 15.98 5.65
CA ASN A 394 0.09 15.34 4.33
C ASN A 394 -0.28 13.89 4.50
N VAL A 395 -1.51 13.51 4.17
CA VAL A 395 -2.01 12.15 4.36
C VAL A 395 -2.33 11.51 3.01
N VAL A 396 -1.81 10.29 2.85
CA VAL A 396 -1.91 9.48 1.62
C VAL A 396 -2.56 8.15 1.99
N TYR A 397 -3.65 7.80 1.31
CA TYR A 397 -4.31 6.50 1.46
C TYR A 397 -3.78 5.56 0.37
N SER A 398 -2.62 4.95 0.61
CA SER A 398 -1.83 4.24 -0.41
C SER A 398 -2.31 2.82 -0.70
N VAL A 399 -3.05 2.19 0.23
CA VAL A 399 -3.65 0.87 0.04
C VAL A 399 -5.10 0.89 0.52
N VAL A 400 -6.01 0.73 -0.44
CA VAL A 400 -7.45 0.65 -0.26
C VAL A 400 -7.94 -0.60 -0.99
N GLU A 401 -8.53 -1.53 -0.25
CA GLU A 401 -8.87 -2.87 -0.75
C GLU A 401 -10.37 -3.12 -0.71
N ASP A 402 -10.81 -4.15 -1.43
CA ASP A 402 -12.15 -4.71 -1.29
C ASP A 402 -12.37 -5.33 0.10
N VAL A 403 -13.64 -5.36 0.51
CA VAL A 403 -14.05 -5.83 1.84
C VAL A 403 -13.90 -7.34 2.06
N ASN A 404 -13.62 -8.09 0.98
CA ASN A 404 -13.42 -9.55 1.02
C ASN A 404 -11.97 -9.95 1.37
N ASN A 405 -11.10 -8.98 1.65
CA ASN A 405 -9.70 -9.23 2.01
C ASN A 405 -9.56 -9.99 3.34
N TYR A 406 -10.50 -9.82 4.28
CA TYR A 406 -10.59 -10.50 5.58
C TYR A 406 -12.04 -10.59 6.05
N ASP A 407 -12.34 -11.57 6.91
CA ASP A 407 -13.70 -11.79 7.44
C ASP A 407 -13.92 -11.10 8.78
N ASN A 408 -12.87 -10.97 9.61
CA ASN A 408 -12.97 -10.34 10.94
C ASN A 408 -11.79 -9.42 11.25
N ILE A 409 -12.07 -8.39 12.06
CA ILE A 409 -11.10 -7.50 12.71
C ILE A 409 -11.25 -7.58 14.23
N TYR A 410 -10.12 -7.73 14.93
CA TYR A 410 -10.01 -7.65 16.38
C TYR A 410 -9.22 -6.38 16.74
N GLN A 411 -9.83 -5.50 17.54
CA GLN A 411 -9.31 -4.18 17.86
C GLN A 411 -9.92 -3.65 19.16
N ALA A 412 -9.25 -2.68 19.77
CA ALA A 412 -9.69 -1.96 20.98
C ALA A 412 -9.28 -0.48 20.92
N ASP A 413 -9.06 0.06 19.72
CA ASP A 413 -8.47 1.38 19.49
C ASP A 413 -9.26 2.14 18.42
N LEU A 414 -10.55 2.38 18.66
CA LEU A 414 -11.45 2.94 17.64
C LEU A 414 -11.16 4.41 17.30
N CYS A 415 -10.58 5.16 18.23
CA CYS A 415 -10.04 6.52 18.01
C CYS A 415 -8.57 6.49 17.56
N GLY A 416 -7.96 5.30 17.44
CA GLY A 416 -6.62 5.11 16.88
C GLY A 416 -5.52 5.88 17.62
N TRP A 417 -4.62 6.48 16.86
CA TRP A 417 -3.42 7.14 17.38
C TRP A 417 -3.74 8.52 18.01
N VAL A 418 -4.11 8.49 19.30
CA VAL A 418 -4.33 9.70 20.14
C VAL A 418 -3.07 10.10 20.89
N GLY A 419 -2.28 9.11 21.32
CA GLY A 419 -1.07 9.33 22.11
C GLY A 419 0.04 8.34 21.79
N GLN A 420 1.11 8.42 22.58
CA GLN A 420 2.26 7.55 22.45
C GLN A 420 2.72 7.02 23.81
N LEU A 421 3.20 5.78 23.83
CA LEU A 421 3.74 5.12 25.01
C LEU A 421 5.12 4.50 24.73
N GLY A 422 5.96 4.44 25.76
CA GLY A 422 7.29 3.84 25.68
C GLY A 422 8.18 4.20 26.86
N TYR A 423 9.45 3.81 26.79
CA TYR A 423 10.37 3.84 27.94
C TYR A 423 11.53 4.83 27.77
N GLY A 424 11.28 5.97 27.11
CA GLY A 424 12.31 7.01 26.91
C GLY A 424 13.37 6.60 25.89
N ARG A 425 12.99 5.78 24.90
CA ARG A 425 13.87 5.26 23.84
C ARG A 425 13.09 4.96 22.57
N ASP A 426 13.83 4.78 21.48
CA ASP A 426 13.32 4.56 20.13
C ASP A 426 12.67 3.20 19.91
N SER A 427 12.90 2.22 20.79
CA SER A 427 12.39 0.86 20.65
C SER A 427 11.47 0.41 21.80
N VAL A 428 10.41 -0.34 21.49
CA VAL A 428 9.57 -0.99 22.51
C VAL A 428 8.94 -2.29 22.00
N TYR A 429 8.61 -3.20 22.93
CA TYR A 429 7.71 -4.31 22.66
C TYR A 429 6.30 -3.95 23.13
N PHE A 430 5.30 -4.24 22.32
CA PHE A 430 3.89 -4.18 22.74
C PHE A 430 3.11 -5.36 22.16
N ALA A 431 2.03 -5.77 22.82
CA ALA A 431 1.19 -6.88 22.41
C ALA A 431 -0.26 -6.65 22.81
N ASN A 432 -1.20 -7.15 22.02
CA ASN A 432 -2.61 -7.27 22.40
C ASN A 432 -3.04 -8.73 22.34
N ALA A 433 -3.87 -9.13 23.29
CA ALA A 433 -4.48 -10.46 23.33
C ALA A 433 -5.94 -10.41 22.86
N TYR A 434 -6.35 -11.44 22.12
CA TYR A 434 -7.70 -11.57 21.58
C TYR A 434 -8.20 -13.01 21.72
N THR A 435 -9.52 -13.16 21.70
CA THR A 435 -10.19 -14.47 21.71
C THR A 435 -10.99 -14.62 20.43
N THR A 436 -10.75 -15.70 19.67
CA THR A 436 -11.46 -15.94 18.42
C THR A 436 -12.93 -16.25 18.65
N LYS A 437 -13.79 -15.86 17.70
CA LYS A 437 -15.23 -16.20 17.71
C LYS A 437 -15.47 -17.57 17.07
N GLY A 438 -14.72 -17.88 16.02
CA GLY A 438 -14.78 -19.13 15.25
C GLY A 438 -13.41 -19.80 15.11
N GLU A 439 -13.36 -20.88 14.34
CA GLU A 439 -12.08 -21.39 13.87
C GLU A 439 -11.60 -20.47 12.73
N GLU A 440 -10.45 -19.84 12.92
CA GLU A 440 -10.00 -18.70 12.12
C GLU A 440 -8.50 -18.83 11.78
N GLU A 441 -8.10 -18.22 10.66
CA GLU A 441 -6.72 -18.02 10.24
C GLU A 441 -6.30 -16.58 10.49
N ILE A 442 -5.39 -16.39 11.45
CA ILE A 442 -4.77 -15.09 11.75
C ILE A 442 -3.85 -14.73 10.59
N SER A 443 -4.20 -13.67 9.86
CA SER A 443 -3.66 -13.43 8.52
C SER A 443 -2.91 -12.10 8.39
N ALA A 444 -3.22 -11.10 9.21
CA ALA A 444 -2.48 -9.84 9.24
C ALA A 444 -2.58 -9.12 10.58
N ALA A 445 -1.70 -8.13 10.80
CA ALA A 445 -1.76 -7.22 11.93
C ALA A 445 -1.60 -5.76 11.48
N GLY A 446 -2.43 -4.87 11.98
CA GLY A 446 -2.42 -3.44 11.69
C GLY A 446 -1.88 -2.63 12.86
N PHE A 447 -0.93 -1.73 12.64
CA PHE A 447 -0.39 -0.87 13.69
C PHE A 447 0.24 0.40 13.10
N TYR A 448 0.50 1.38 13.96
CA TYR A 448 1.06 2.66 13.54
C TYR A 448 2.59 2.67 13.60
N ALA A 449 3.21 3.22 12.56
CA ALA A 449 4.57 3.73 12.60
C ALA A 449 4.51 5.21 13.01
N THR A 450 5.06 5.55 14.18
CA THR A 450 4.92 6.91 14.72
C THR A 450 5.95 7.91 14.19
N GLY A 451 6.74 7.52 13.19
CA GLY A 451 7.83 8.30 12.62
C GLY A 451 8.46 7.63 11.41
N GLU A 452 9.29 8.36 10.68
CA GLU A 452 9.99 7.86 9.50
C GLU A 452 10.97 6.72 9.84
N ASN A 453 11.23 5.86 8.86
CA ASN A 453 12.20 4.77 8.94
C ASN A 453 11.94 3.82 10.12
N THR A 454 10.67 3.57 10.45
CA THR A 454 10.28 2.69 11.54
C THR A 454 10.48 1.23 11.14
N GLU A 455 11.28 0.50 11.91
CA GLU A 455 11.49 -0.94 11.75
C GLU A 455 10.57 -1.72 12.69
N TYR A 456 10.16 -2.91 12.27
CA TYR A 456 9.32 -3.78 13.09
C TYR A 456 9.72 -5.26 12.98
N GLU A 457 9.41 -5.99 14.04
CA GLU A 457 9.33 -7.45 14.06
C GLU A 457 7.96 -7.84 14.62
N LEU A 458 7.21 -8.62 13.85
CA LEU A 458 5.86 -9.08 14.16
C LEU A 458 5.90 -10.53 14.63
N TYR A 459 5.22 -10.82 15.74
CA TYR A 459 5.21 -12.12 16.38
C TYR A 459 3.80 -12.60 16.69
N PHE A 460 3.59 -13.90 16.61
CA PHE A 460 2.37 -14.59 17.03
C PHE A 460 2.62 -15.44 18.27
N ILE A 461 1.65 -15.43 19.19
CA ILE A 461 1.66 -16.20 20.43
C ILE A 461 0.37 -17.01 20.52
N LYS A 462 0.50 -18.34 20.51
CA LYS A 462 -0.63 -19.27 20.63
C LYS A 462 -0.91 -19.61 22.10
N ASN A 463 -2.16 -20.00 22.40
CA ASN A 463 -2.62 -20.42 23.72
C ASN A 463 -2.30 -19.39 24.81
N PHE A 464 -2.59 -18.12 24.53
CA PHE A 464 -2.31 -17.03 25.45
C PHE A 464 -3.18 -17.16 26.71
N VAL A 465 -2.57 -17.08 27.89
CA VAL A 465 -3.28 -17.13 29.18
C VAL A 465 -3.14 -15.79 29.93
N ASN A 466 -1.92 -15.25 29.97
CA ASN A 466 -1.56 -14.02 30.68
C ASN A 466 -0.18 -13.52 30.21
N ALA A 467 0.36 -12.48 30.84
CA ALA A 467 1.67 -11.90 30.54
C ALA A 467 2.84 -12.92 30.46
N ASP A 468 2.83 -14.03 31.22
CA ASP A 468 3.88 -15.06 31.16
C ASP A 468 3.86 -15.81 29.81
N SER A 469 2.72 -15.82 29.12
CA SER A 469 2.58 -16.41 27.78
C SER A 469 3.37 -15.64 26.71
N LEU A 470 3.73 -14.38 27.00
CA LEU A 470 4.60 -13.56 26.15
C LEU A 470 6.08 -13.92 26.32
N ASP A 471 6.46 -14.99 27.00
CA ASP A 471 7.88 -15.39 27.10
C ASP A 471 8.52 -15.66 25.73
N VAL A 472 9.83 -15.44 25.61
CA VAL A 472 10.60 -15.63 24.38
C VAL A 472 10.46 -17.05 23.81
N SER A 473 10.29 -18.06 24.67
CA SER A 473 10.12 -19.46 24.25
C SER A 473 8.80 -19.76 23.55
N ASN A 474 7.79 -18.89 23.67
CA ASN A 474 6.45 -19.08 23.10
C ASN A 474 6.13 -18.17 21.90
N ARG A 475 7.05 -17.25 21.55
CA ARG A 475 6.85 -16.32 20.42
C ARG A 475 7.28 -16.96 19.11
N LYS A 476 6.42 -16.91 18.10
CA LYS A 476 6.76 -17.24 16.71
C LYS A 476 6.97 -15.95 15.93
N LEU A 477 8.18 -15.72 15.41
CA LEU A 477 8.42 -14.62 14.48
C LEU A 477 7.65 -14.88 13.19
N ILE A 478 6.83 -13.91 12.79
CA ILE A 478 6.01 -13.95 11.59
C ILE A 478 6.68 -13.19 10.46
N LYS A 479 7.05 -11.93 10.72
CA LYS A 479 7.61 -11.04 9.69
C LYS A 479 8.46 -9.96 10.32
N LYS A 480 9.38 -9.40 9.54
CA LYS A 480 10.11 -8.18 9.89
C LYS A 480 10.15 -7.27 8.68
N GLY A 481 10.19 -5.98 8.91
CA GLY A 481 10.20 -5.01 7.82
C GLY A 481 10.51 -3.60 8.30
N LYS A 482 10.36 -2.66 7.38
CA LYS A 482 10.59 -1.24 7.60
C LYS A 482 9.55 -0.44 6.85
N PHE A 483 9.09 0.63 7.47
CA PHE A 483 8.24 1.65 6.88
C PHE A 483 9.05 2.93 6.74
N ASP A 484 8.98 3.55 5.56
CA ASP A 484 9.74 4.77 5.31
C ASP A 484 9.07 6.00 5.92
N ASN A 485 7.74 6.06 5.89
CA ASN A 485 6.94 7.17 6.43
C ASN A 485 6.28 6.80 7.77
N ALA A 486 5.84 7.81 8.51
CA ALA A 486 4.90 7.61 9.60
C ALA A 486 3.51 7.25 9.02
N GLY A 487 2.64 6.64 9.82
CA GLY A 487 1.28 6.30 9.39
C GLY A 487 0.76 4.99 9.96
N PHE A 488 -0.28 4.45 9.34
CA PHE A 488 -0.88 3.15 9.67
C PHE A 488 -0.54 2.12 8.60
N TYR A 489 -0.17 0.91 9.01
CA TYR A 489 0.23 -0.16 8.10
C TYR A 489 -0.38 -1.50 8.53
N THR A 490 -0.95 -2.22 7.57
CA THR A 490 -1.34 -3.62 7.73
C THR A 490 -0.23 -4.55 7.20
N VAL A 491 0.31 -5.38 8.08
CA VAL A 491 1.36 -6.35 7.77
C VAL A 491 0.76 -7.75 7.64
N ASN A 492 0.80 -8.29 6.42
CA ASN A 492 0.37 -9.65 6.13
C ASN A 492 1.34 -10.69 6.72
N PHE A 493 0.78 -11.76 7.26
CA PHE A 493 1.52 -12.93 7.70
C PHE A 493 1.98 -13.69 6.45
N ASP A 494 3.25 -14.07 6.38
CA ASP A 494 3.76 -14.86 5.25
C ASP A 494 3.08 -16.25 5.17
N VAL A 495 2.71 -16.79 6.33
CA VAL A 495 1.86 -17.98 6.48
C VAL A 495 0.82 -17.69 7.57
N PRO A 496 -0.49 -17.72 7.27
CA PRO A 496 -1.53 -17.54 8.27
C PRO A 496 -1.47 -18.57 9.39
N GLU A 497 -1.85 -18.16 10.62
CA GLU A 497 -1.84 -19.04 11.79
C GLU A 497 -3.26 -19.48 12.18
N LYS A 498 -3.51 -20.79 12.16
CA LYS A 498 -4.81 -21.35 12.52
C LYS A 498 -5.03 -21.37 14.05
N VAL A 499 -6.15 -20.80 14.49
CA VAL A 499 -6.61 -20.74 15.89
C VAL A 499 -8.03 -21.28 15.99
N LYS A 500 -8.32 -22.13 16.98
CA LYS A 500 -9.66 -22.72 17.10
C LYS A 500 -10.65 -21.73 17.71
N ALA A 501 -11.94 -21.98 17.54
CA ALA A 501 -13.00 -21.21 18.20
C ALA A 501 -12.79 -21.09 19.72
N ASN A 502 -12.93 -19.86 20.22
CA ASN A 502 -12.77 -19.50 21.64
C ASN A 502 -11.36 -19.76 22.21
N GLU A 503 -10.35 -19.96 21.36
CA GLU A 503 -8.96 -19.96 21.81
C GLU A 503 -8.43 -18.52 21.89
N LYS A 504 -7.73 -18.23 22.98
CA LYS A 504 -7.08 -16.95 23.20
C LYS A 504 -5.66 -16.97 22.63
N PHE A 505 -5.29 -15.91 21.95
CA PHE A 505 -3.99 -15.71 21.33
C PHE A 505 -3.51 -14.28 21.56
N ALA A 506 -2.26 -13.99 21.24
CA ALA A 506 -1.76 -12.63 21.21
C ALA A 506 -0.90 -12.37 19.98
N VAL A 507 -0.92 -11.13 19.52
CA VAL A 507 0.01 -10.61 18.53
C VAL A 507 0.92 -9.61 19.23
N MET A 508 2.21 -9.67 18.94
CA MET A 508 3.22 -8.82 19.56
C MET A 508 4.08 -8.16 18.48
N VAL A 509 4.38 -6.88 18.67
CA VAL A 509 5.27 -6.11 17.82
C VAL A 509 6.46 -5.64 18.64
N TYR A 510 7.66 -5.86 18.14
CA TYR A 510 8.84 -5.10 18.53
C TYR A 510 9.05 -4.02 17.49
N ILE A 511 8.90 -2.75 17.89
CA ILE A 511 8.98 -1.60 17.00
C ILE A 511 10.18 -0.75 17.37
N THR A 512 10.88 -0.20 16.37
CA THR A 512 11.97 0.76 16.53
C THR A 512 11.72 1.95 15.61
N THR A 513 11.44 3.10 16.18
CA THR A 513 11.21 4.36 15.45
C THR A 513 12.35 5.32 15.79
N PRO A 514 13.26 5.60 14.84
CA PRO A 514 14.39 6.50 15.06
C PRO A 514 13.98 7.84 15.68
N ASN A 515 14.75 8.28 16.68
CA ASN A 515 14.54 9.53 17.44
C ASN A 515 13.24 9.61 18.27
N SER A 516 12.39 8.58 18.27
CA SER A 516 11.27 8.51 19.20
C SER A 516 11.74 8.20 20.62
N ILE A 517 10.95 8.63 21.60
CA ILE A 517 11.07 8.21 23.00
C ILE A 517 9.89 7.36 23.47
N HIS A 518 8.81 7.35 22.68
CA HIS A 518 7.55 6.64 22.91
C HIS A 518 7.04 6.11 21.55
N PRO A 519 7.54 4.97 21.07
CA PRO A 519 7.28 4.51 19.70
C PRO A 519 5.96 3.73 19.53
N ALA A 520 5.25 3.36 20.62
CA ALA A 520 3.96 2.68 20.50
C ALA A 520 2.82 3.70 20.47
N ALA A 521 1.98 3.67 19.44
CA ALA A 521 0.75 4.45 19.42
C ALA A 521 -0.29 3.88 20.39
N ILE A 522 -1.04 4.77 21.05
CA ILE A 522 -2.10 4.42 21.99
C ILE A 522 -3.36 5.25 21.78
N GLU A 523 -4.48 4.67 22.16
CA GLU A 523 -5.75 5.36 22.38
C GLU A 523 -5.91 5.62 23.88
N TYR A 524 -6.33 6.82 24.27
CA TYR A 524 -6.65 7.16 25.66
C TYR A 524 -7.59 8.37 25.74
N LYS A 525 -8.16 8.61 26.92
CA LYS A 525 -8.99 9.80 27.19
C LYS A 525 -8.09 11.03 27.35
N ALA A 526 -7.84 11.73 26.24
CA ALA A 526 -6.97 12.90 26.21
C ALA A 526 -7.72 14.21 26.52
N ASP A 527 -8.92 14.36 25.97
CA ASP A 527 -9.74 15.58 26.03
C ASP A 527 -11.23 15.27 25.78
N GLU A 528 -12.04 16.32 25.53
CA GLU A 528 -13.47 16.20 25.28
C GLU A 528 -13.81 15.33 24.05
N SER A 529 -12.94 15.30 23.03
CA SER A 529 -13.18 14.53 21.79
C SER A 529 -13.01 13.02 21.98
N THR A 530 -12.24 12.61 22.99
CA THR A 530 -11.90 11.21 23.29
C THR A 530 -12.46 10.77 24.65
N GLN A 531 -13.39 11.54 25.23
CA GLN A 531 -13.92 11.27 26.57
C GLN A 531 -14.67 9.93 26.66
N ASP A 532 -15.32 9.53 25.56
CA ASP A 532 -16.14 8.31 25.49
C ASP A 532 -15.37 7.06 25.06
N VAL A 533 -14.05 7.15 24.88
CA VAL A 533 -13.18 5.98 24.64
C VAL A 533 -13.45 4.89 25.68
N ASP A 534 -13.69 3.66 25.23
CA ASP A 534 -13.72 2.48 26.08
C ASP A 534 -12.28 2.00 26.29
N LEU A 535 -11.87 1.85 27.55
CA LEU A 535 -10.53 1.36 27.92
C LEU A 535 -10.61 -0.01 28.61
N SER A 536 -11.78 -0.64 28.58
CA SER A 536 -12.05 -1.93 29.21
C SER A 536 -12.19 -3.08 28.23
N ASP A 537 -12.18 -2.77 26.94
CA ASP A 537 -12.24 -3.71 25.81
C ASP A 537 -10.85 -4.21 25.36
N GLY A 538 -9.79 -3.51 25.77
CA GLY A 538 -8.39 -3.87 25.53
C GLY A 538 -7.83 -4.92 26.49
N GLU A 539 -6.81 -5.65 26.02
CA GLU A 539 -5.92 -6.45 26.84
C GLU A 539 -4.49 -6.36 26.29
N GLY A 540 -3.90 -5.18 26.50
CA GLY A 540 -2.60 -4.79 26.01
C GLY A 540 -1.49 -4.97 27.02
N TYR A 541 -0.30 -5.23 26.52
CA TYR A 541 0.91 -5.38 27.31
C TYR A 541 2.08 -4.64 26.66
N ILE A 542 2.87 -3.92 27.45
CA ILE A 542 4.06 -3.23 26.98
C ILE A 542 5.31 -3.67 27.74
N SER A 543 6.46 -3.70 27.06
CA SER A 543 7.73 -4.08 27.67
C SER A 543 8.92 -3.38 27.01
N ASN A 544 9.86 -2.91 27.83
CA ASN A 544 11.12 -2.32 27.36
C ASN A 544 12.05 -3.37 26.71
N ARG A 545 12.06 -4.60 27.24
CA ARG A 545 13.05 -5.63 26.84
C ARG A 545 12.42 -6.98 26.49
N GLY A 546 11.09 -7.04 26.38
CA GLY A 546 10.35 -8.26 26.12
C GLY A 546 10.60 -9.34 27.18
N LYS A 547 10.60 -8.99 28.47
CA LYS A 547 10.79 -9.95 29.58
C LYS A 547 9.81 -9.75 30.72
N SER A 548 9.64 -8.50 31.14
CA SER A 548 8.64 -8.08 32.11
C SER A 548 7.64 -7.20 31.41
N TRP A 549 6.37 -7.46 31.63
CA TRP A 549 5.27 -6.89 30.86
C TRP A 549 4.30 -6.20 31.81
N ASP A 550 3.96 -4.96 31.49
CA ASP A 550 2.97 -4.17 32.20
C ASP A 550 1.66 -4.24 31.39
N ASN A 551 0.53 -4.54 32.03
CA ASN A 551 -0.77 -4.39 31.39
C ASN A 551 -1.10 -2.89 31.28
N VAL A 552 -1.39 -2.41 30.08
CA VAL A 552 -1.49 -0.96 29.82
C VAL A 552 -2.82 -0.38 30.29
N GLU A 553 -3.90 -1.16 30.24
CA GLU A 553 -5.22 -0.74 30.71
C GLU A 553 -5.20 -0.52 32.24
N GLU A 554 -4.56 -1.43 32.97
CA GLU A 554 -4.39 -1.35 34.44
C GLU A 554 -3.40 -0.27 34.89
N THR A 555 -2.26 -0.13 34.18
CA THR A 555 -1.15 0.70 34.67
C THR A 555 -1.07 2.08 34.05
N GLN A 556 -1.59 2.26 32.83
CA GLN A 556 -1.51 3.51 32.07
C GLN A 556 -2.89 4.08 31.67
N SER A 557 -3.97 3.29 31.80
CA SER A 557 -5.31 3.70 31.37
C SER A 557 -5.35 4.11 29.91
N CYS A 558 -4.84 3.24 29.04
CA CYS A 558 -4.86 3.37 27.59
C CYS A 558 -4.96 2.00 26.91
N ASN A 559 -5.39 2.00 25.65
CA ASN A 559 -5.36 0.83 24.77
C ASN A 559 -4.19 0.99 23.77
N LEU A 560 -3.49 -0.11 23.47
CA LEU A 560 -2.47 -0.12 22.42
C LEU A 560 -3.10 -0.21 21.04
N CYS A 561 -2.63 0.61 20.10
CA CYS A 561 -3.11 0.59 18.72
C CYS A 561 -2.50 -0.57 17.92
N LEU A 562 -3.05 -1.77 18.12
CA LEU A 562 -2.70 -2.99 17.42
C LEU A 562 -4.00 -3.70 17.03
N LYS A 563 -4.22 -3.89 15.74
CA LYS A 563 -5.39 -4.58 15.17
C LYS A 563 -4.96 -5.93 14.61
N VAL A 564 -5.85 -6.91 14.63
CA VAL A 564 -5.61 -8.25 14.04
C VAL A 564 -6.71 -8.60 13.06
N TYR A 565 -6.33 -9.05 11.87
CA TYR A 565 -7.23 -9.42 10.79
C TYR A 565 -7.19 -10.92 10.55
N THR A 566 -8.36 -11.52 10.35
CA THR A 566 -8.51 -12.98 10.26
C THR A 566 -9.45 -13.39 9.14
N LYS A 567 -9.32 -14.64 8.71
CA LYS A 567 -10.23 -15.31 7.77
C LYS A 567 -10.89 -16.50 8.44
N ASP A 568 -12.17 -16.73 8.16
CA ASP A 568 -12.89 -17.88 8.68
C ASP A 568 -12.41 -19.17 7.99
N VAL A 569 -12.20 -20.23 8.78
CA VAL A 569 -11.87 -21.55 8.22
C VAL A 569 -13.16 -22.30 7.92
N ASN A 570 -13.46 -22.43 6.62
CA ASN A 570 -14.62 -23.17 6.11
C ASN A 570 -14.47 -24.70 6.18
#